data_AF-A0A2S9DHX7-F1
#
_entry.id   AF-A0A2S9DHX7-F1
#
_cell.length_a   1.000
_cell.length_b   1.000
_cell.length_c   1.000
_cell.angle_alpha   90.00
_cell.angle_beta   90.00
_cell.angle_gamma   90.00
#
_symmetry.space_group_name_H-M   'P 1'
#
loop_
_entity.id
_entity.type
_entity.pdbx_description
1 polymer ?
#
loop_
_entity_poly.entity_id
_entity_poly.type
_entity_poly.pdbx_seq_one_letter_code
_entity_poly.pdbx_strand_id
1 'polypeptide(L)' 'MVVDSVRQGPVPDTGAGRVRKPYDRLRVIWLGRTRVPGIEAGVELRLDGMVTQVDGLPAMFNPRYEILSRQEHL' A
#
# COMPACT_ATOMS: atom_id res chain seq x y z
N MET A 1 0.91 -10.64 3.12
CA MET A 1 -0.07 -9.66 3.62
C MET A 1 -0.78 -9.06 2.44
N VAL A 2 -2.10 -9.22 2.35
CA VAL A 2 -2.92 -8.62 1.30
C VAL A 2 -3.57 -7.39 1.95
N VAL A 3 -3.32 -6.20 1.41
CA VAL A 3 -3.93 -4.97 1.91
C VAL A 3 -5.30 -4.85 1.27
N ASP A 4 -6.36 -4.83 2.09
CA ASP A 4 -7.78 -4.90 1.67
C ASP A 4 -8.36 -3.54 1.26
N SER A 5 -7.61 -2.45 1.41
CA SER A 5 -8.07 -1.11 1.01
C SER A 5 -6.89 -0.16 0.81
N VAL A 6 -6.76 0.41 -0.39
CA VAL A 6 -5.77 1.47 -0.67
C VAL A 6 -6.48 2.79 -0.93
N ARG A 7 -6.33 3.75 -0.02
CA ARG A 7 -6.72 5.15 -0.25
C ARG A 7 -5.53 5.92 -0.81
N GLN A 8 -5.70 6.56 -1.97
CA GLN A 8 -4.66 7.43 -2.53
C GLN A 8 -4.70 8.80 -1.85
N GLY A 9 -3.53 9.37 -1.57
CA GLY A 9 -3.42 10.77 -1.15
C GLY A 9 -3.79 11.73 -2.28
N PRO A 10 -4.02 13.02 -1.98
CA PRO A 10 -4.30 14.03 -3.00
C PRO A 10 -3.11 14.15 -3.95
N VAL A 11 -3.35 13.95 -5.24
CA VAL A 11 -2.40 14.25 -6.31
C VAL A 11 -2.45 15.75 -6.60
N PRO A 12 -1.32 16.49 -6.60
CA PRO A 12 -1.32 17.88 -7.06
C PRO A 12 -1.67 17.92 -8.54
N ASP A 13 -2.64 18.77 -8.88
CA ASP A 13 -3.17 18.95 -10.23
C ASP A 13 -2.11 19.62 -11.12
N THR A 14 -1.26 18.80 -11.72
CA THR A 14 -0.39 19.21 -12.82
C THR A 14 -0.74 18.33 -14.01
N GLY A 15 -1.64 18.84 -14.85
CA GLY A 15 -1.91 18.42 -16.24
C GLY A 15 -1.72 16.94 -16.59
N ALA A 16 -2.83 16.22 -16.80
CA ALA A 16 -2.92 14.85 -17.30
C ALA A 16 -2.55 13.72 -16.31
N GLY A 17 -2.90 13.86 -15.03
CA GLY A 17 -2.92 12.73 -14.09
C GLY A 17 -4.20 11.91 -14.25
N ARG A 18 -4.14 10.74 -14.90
CA ARG A 18 -5.20 9.73 -14.78
C ARG A 18 -5.38 9.44 -13.29
N VAL A 19 -6.46 9.91 -12.67
CA VAL A 19 -6.87 9.50 -11.32
C VAL A 19 -7.01 7.98 -11.37
N ARG A 20 -6.01 7.26 -10.85
CA ARG A 20 -6.06 5.80 -10.82
C ARG A 20 -7.12 5.45 -9.79
N LYS A 21 -8.12 4.67 -10.23
CA LYS A 21 -9.16 4.18 -9.34
C LYS A 21 -8.51 3.51 -8.12
N PRO A 22 -9.08 3.69 -6.92
CA PRO A 22 -8.63 2.95 -5.75
C PRO A 22 -8.66 1.45 -6.05
N TYR A 23 -7.70 0.72 -5.50
CA TYR A 23 -7.63 -0.73 -5.63
C TYR A 23 -8.36 -1.37 -4.45
N ASP A 24 -9.28 -2.30 -4.74
CA ASP A 24 -9.88 -3.15 -3.71
C ASP A 24 -8.82 -3.99 -2.99
N ARG A 25 -7.73 -4.36 -3.67
CA ARG A 25 -6.59 -5.08 -3.07
C ARG A 25 -5.28 -4.65 -3.67
N LEU A 26 -4.24 -4.56 -2.86
CA LEU A 26 -2.85 -4.32 -3.29
C LEU A 26 -1.91 -5.35 -2.68
N ARG A 27 -1.05 -5.96 -3.51
CA ARG A 27 0.06 -6.80 -3.05
C ARG A 27 1.24 -5.92 -2.68
N VAL A 28 1.73 -6.04 -1.44
CA VAL A 28 2.98 -5.38 -1.03
C VAL A 28 4.04 -6.45 -0.83
N ILE A 29 5.13 -6.33 -1.56
CA ILE A 29 6.20 -7.32 -1.62
C ILE A 29 7.47 -6.69 -1.05
N TRP A 30 7.90 -7.18 0.11
CA TRP A 30 9.17 -6.79 0.72
C TRP A 30 10.23 -7.84 0.41
N LEU A 31 11.21 -7.45 -0.40
CA LEU A 31 12.34 -8.30 -0.76
C LEU A 31 13.45 -8.15 0.30
N GLY A 32 14.11 -9.27 0.63
CA GLY A 32 15.24 -9.27 1.56
C GLY A 32 14.88 -9.00 3.02
N ARG A 33 13.59 -9.03 3.39
CA ARG A 33 13.13 -8.82 4.77
C ARG A 33 12.29 -10.02 5.22
N THR A 34 12.73 -10.71 6.28
CA THR A 34 11.95 -11.80 6.90
C THR A 34 10.74 -11.28 7.68
N ARG A 35 10.84 -10.06 8.22
CA ARG A 35 9.75 -9.38 8.95
C ARG A 35 9.78 -7.89 8.65
N VAL A 36 8.61 -7.27 8.60
CA VAL A 36 8.46 -5.83 8.47
C VAL A 36 7.94 -5.27 9.81
N PRO A 37 8.72 -4.47 10.54
CA PRO A 37 8.36 -4.00 11.87
C PRO A 37 7.05 -3.22 11.89
N GLY A 38 6.16 -3.56 12.83
CA GLY A 38 4.89 -2.87 13.08
C GLY A 38 3.81 -3.10 12.02
N ILE A 39 4.08 -3.95 11.03
CA ILE A 39 3.11 -4.34 10.01
C ILE A 39 2.46 -5.66 10.43
N GLU A 40 1.20 -5.59 10.85
CA GLU A 40 0.38 -6.72 11.27
C GLU A 40 -1.02 -6.63 10.61
N ALA A 41 -1.81 -7.71 10.69
CA ALA A 41 -3.16 -7.69 10.17
C ALA A 41 -4.02 -6.66 10.93
N GLY A 42 -4.84 -5.89 10.21
CA GLY A 42 -5.67 -4.84 10.79
C GLY A 42 -4.96 -3.51 11.04
N VAL A 43 -3.65 -3.42 10.80
CA VAL A 43 -2.92 -2.14 10.85
C VAL A 43 -3.21 -1.32 9.60
N GLU A 44 -3.59 -0.06 9.79
CA GLU A 44 -3.74 0.88 8.69
C GLU A 44 -2.37 1.46 8.30
N LEU A 45 -2.04 1.39 7.01
CA LEU A 45 -0.76 1.80 6.45
C LEU A 45 -0.95 2.86 5.36
N ARG A 46 -0.08 3.87 5.37
CA ARG A 46 0.18 4.71 4.19
C ARG A 46 1.37 4.11 3.44
N LEU A 47 1.19 3.93 2.13
CA LEU A 47 2.22 3.38 1.25
C LEU A 47 2.56 4.38 0.16
N ASP A 48 3.85 4.55 -0.10
CA ASP A 48 4.38 5.35 -1.19
C ASP A 48 5.33 4.50 -2.04
N GLY A 49 5.09 4.49 -3.35
CA GLY A 49 5.84 3.67 -4.29
C GLY A 49 5.15 3.46 -5.63
N MET A 50 5.80 2.70 -6.50
CA MET A 50 5.30 2.39 -7.84
C MET A 50 4.41 1.14 -7.84
N VAL A 51 3.20 1.28 -8.38
CA VAL A 51 2.30 0.13 -8.62
C VAL A 51 2.54 -0.47 -10.01
N THR A 52 2.87 -1.75 -10.03
CA THR A 52 2.99 -2.61 -11.21
C THR A 52 1.92 -3.73 -11.19
N GLN A 53 1.79 -4.51 -12.27
CA GLN A 53 0.90 -5.67 -12.33
C GLN A 53 1.72 -6.96 -12.17
N VAL A 54 1.34 -7.81 -11.20
CA VAL A 54 1.96 -9.12 -10.93
C VAL A 54 0.84 -10.15 -10.80
N ASP A 55 0.86 -11.19 -11.64
CA ASP A 55 -0.19 -12.21 -11.73
C ASP A 55 -1.61 -11.62 -11.83
N GLY A 56 -1.77 -10.54 -12.59
CA GLY A 56 -3.05 -9.85 -12.78
C GLY A 56 -3.49 -8.95 -11.61
N LEU A 57 -2.71 -8.89 -10.51
CA LEU A 57 -3.01 -8.04 -9.36
C LEU A 57 -2.05 -6.85 -9.28
N PRO A 58 -2.52 -5.68 -8.81
CA PRO A 58 -1.65 -4.55 -8.54
C PRO A 58 -0.68 -4.90 -7.40
N ALA A 59 0.58 -4.54 -7.58
CA ALA A 59 1.64 -4.82 -6.63
C ALA A 59 2.61 -3.64 -6.48
N MET A 60 3.14 -3.45 -5.27
CA MET A 60 4.28 -2.57 -4.98
C MET A 60 5.44 -3.40 -4.41
N PHE A 61 6.64 -3.13 -4.89
CA PHE A 61 7.87 -3.71 -4.36
C PHE A 61 8.58 -2.70 -3.46
N ASN A 62 8.96 -3.13 -2.26
CA ASN A 62 9.68 -2.34 -1.27
C ASN A 62 9.19 -0.88 -1.13
N PRO A 63 7.87 -0.63 -0.97
CA PRO A 63 7.40 0.73 -0.82
C PRO A 63 7.88 1.32 0.51
N ARG A 64 7.94 2.66 0.55
CA ARG A 64 8.00 3.37 1.82
C ARG A 64 6.65 3.21 2.52
N TYR A 65 6.67 2.94 3.81
CA TYR A 65 5.46 2.74 4.60
C TYR A 65 5.45 3.60 5.86
N GLU A 66 4.26 4.02 6.27
CA GLU A 66 3.97 4.69 7.54
C GLU A 66 2.76 4.03 8.19
N ILE A 67 2.84 3.77 9.50
CA ILE A 67 1.74 3.18 10.26
C ILE A 67 0.83 4.30 10.74
N LEU A 68 -0.43 4.29 10.29
CA LEU A 68 -1.41 5.34 10.59
C LEU A 68 -2.21 5.04 11.86
N SER A 69 -2.49 3.77 12.12
CA SER A 69 -3.15 3.32 13.35
C SER A 69 -2.79 1.86 13.63
N ARG A 70 -2.22 1.62 14.80
CA ARG A 70 -2.18 0.29 15.40
C ARG A 70 -3.50 0.16 16.14
N GLN A 71 -4.51 -0.46 15.54
CA GLN A 71 -5.70 -0.80 16.33
C GLN A 71 -5.26 -1.79 17.39
N GLU A 72 -5.05 -1.30 18.61
CA GLU A 72 -4.70 -2.17 19.74
C GLU A 72 -5.95 -3.00 20.02
N HIS A 73 -5.84 -4.31 19.79
CA HIS A 73 -6.90 -5.27 20.05
C HIS A 73 -7.03 -5.40 21.57
N LEU A 74 -7.89 -4.55 22.16
CA LEU A 74 -8.39 -4.68 23.53
C LEU A 74 -9.29 -5.91 23.67
#